data_AF-A0AA38MZZ4-F1
#
_entry.id   AF-A0AA38MZZ4-F1
#
_cell.length_a   1.000
_cell.length_b   1.000
_cell.length_c   1.000
_cell.angle_alpha   90.00
_cell.angle_beta   90.00
_cell.angle_gamma   90.00
#
_symmetry.space_group_name_H-M   'P 1'
#
loop_
_entity.id
_entity.type
_entity.pdbx_description
1 polymer ?
#
loop_
_entity_poly.entity_id
_entity_poly.type
_entity_poly.pdbx_seq_one_letter_code
_entity_poly.pdbx_strand_id
1 'polypeptide(L)'
;MSSSLPPLSLSILGVEPLDEFIKEIADFIHHMIVTRPDLPGNVEVEAKIGLLRDRGGGRMFLPVLVETILAPDSIDCRFESNMTAAQHKHFNTLLNKLKISSSQPGYASSSPLDYHHLHLVDAFYPSESNDREKIRVTRDEKTGTVTESMKKIRLGDLNVYSPKRMADWRVSVNLEVPVAQFARYSTSSCWIFDTYPEKDRMSYSHEEFNIDLTQVTSTNPSGTPEILHELEIEIARPALLLSTAAKRGDMNASEHERDAFDELIRAFVNNARILVRNASDGWH
;
A
#
# COMPACT_ATOMS: atom_id res chain seq x y z
N MET A 1 -7.24 -49.89 -3.21
CA MET A 1 -8.09 -48.93 -2.47
C MET A 1 -7.19 -47.81 -1.98
N SER A 2 -7.36 -46.59 -2.49
CA SER A 2 -6.61 -45.42 -2.02
C SER A 2 -7.16 -45.02 -0.65
N SER A 3 -6.50 -45.43 0.43
CA SER A 3 -6.85 -44.99 1.79
C SER A 3 -6.35 -43.56 1.98
N SER A 4 -7.18 -42.57 1.63
CA SER A 4 -6.92 -41.19 2.04
C SER A 4 -6.96 -41.13 3.57
N LEU A 5 -5.85 -40.71 4.18
CA LEU A 5 -5.80 -40.48 5.62
C LEU A 5 -6.86 -39.42 6.00
N PRO A 6 -7.51 -39.55 7.18
CA PRO A 6 -8.46 -38.55 7.63
C PRO A 6 -7.76 -37.21 7.92
N PRO A 7 -8.45 -36.08 7.76
CA PRO A 7 -7.90 -34.77 8.12
C PRO A 7 -7.63 -34.70 9.62
N LEU A 8 -6.56 -34.00 10.00
CA LEU A 8 -6.26 -33.72 11.40
C LEU A 8 -7.19 -32.64 11.94
N SER A 9 -7.49 -32.69 13.24
CA SER A 9 -8.14 -31.58 13.95
C SER A 9 -7.24 -30.34 13.93
N LEU A 10 -7.83 -29.15 13.86
CA LEU A 10 -7.09 -27.87 13.81
C LEU A 10 -6.21 -27.66 15.05
N SER A 11 -6.72 -28.04 16.22
CA SER A 11 -6.00 -28.07 17.50
C SER A 11 -6.69 -29.01 18.49
N ILE A 12 -6.11 -29.14 19.69
CA ILE A 12 -6.75 -29.87 20.81
C ILE A 12 -8.12 -29.29 21.23
N LEU A 13 -8.39 -28.03 20.87
CA LEU A 13 -9.65 -27.33 21.13
C LEU A 13 -10.55 -27.26 19.89
N GLY A 14 -10.11 -27.79 18.75
CA GLY A 14 -10.85 -27.72 17.49
C GLY A 14 -10.86 -26.34 16.82
N VAL A 15 -10.05 -25.39 17.30
CA VAL A 15 -9.94 -24.02 16.75
C VAL A 15 -8.51 -23.73 16.27
N GLU A 16 -8.36 -22.95 15.20
CA GLU A 16 -7.05 -22.47 14.77
C GLU A 16 -6.60 -21.32 15.69
N PRO A 17 -5.34 -21.31 16.19
CA PRO A 17 -4.83 -20.18 16.95
C PRO A 17 -4.78 -18.92 16.09
N LEU A 18 -4.87 -17.76 16.73
CA LEU A 18 -4.75 -16.47 16.05
C LEU A 18 -3.37 -16.32 15.41
N ASP A 19 -3.34 -15.79 14.19
CA ASP A 19 -2.09 -15.35 13.57
C ASP A 19 -1.69 -14.00 14.20
N GLU A 20 -0.79 -14.07 15.18
CA GLU A 20 -0.26 -12.90 15.90
C GLU A 20 0.30 -11.83 14.96
N PHE A 21 0.86 -12.22 13.80
CA PHE A 21 1.38 -11.26 12.84
C PHE A 21 0.24 -10.41 12.23
N ILE A 22 -0.84 -11.07 11.83
CA ILE A 22 -1.99 -10.40 11.24
C ILE A 22 -2.71 -9.57 12.29
N LYS A 23 -2.82 -10.09 13.51
CA LYS A 23 -3.41 -9.40 14.65
C LYS A 23 -2.65 -8.11 14.97
N GLU A 24 -1.32 -8.15 14.99
CA GLU A 24 -0.47 -6.99 15.27
C GLU A 24 -0.64 -5.89 14.19
N ILE A 25 -0.68 -6.27 12.90
CA ILE A 25 -0.95 -5.32 11.81
C ILE A 25 -2.35 -4.72 11.95
N ALA A 26 -3.35 -5.55 12.28
CA ALA A 26 -4.72 -5.08 12.47
C ALA A 26 -4.82 -4.12 13.66
N ASP A 27 -4.15 -4.42 14.77
CA ASP A 27 -4.08 -3.55 15.95
C ASP A 27 -3.42 -2.22 15.64
N PHE A 28 -2.30 -2.23 14.92
CA PHE A 28 -1.63 -1.02 14.47
C PHE A 28 -2.56 -0.15 13.59
N ILE A 29 -3.17 -0.72 12.55
CA ILE A 29 -4.04 0.03 11.63
C ILE A 29 -5.27 0.57 12.37
N HIS A 30 -5.90 -0.26 13.22
CA HIS A 30 -7.06 0.14 14.01
C HIS A 30 -6.71 1.29 14.97
N HIS A 31 -5.57 1.20 15.66
CA HIS A 31 -5.10 2.26 16.53
C HIS A 31 -4.93 3.58 15.75
N MET A 32 -4.26 3.55 14.60
CA MET A 32 -4.09 4.73 13.74
C MET A 32 -5.42 5.34 13.28
N ILE A 33 -6.42 4.50 12.96
CA ILE A 33 -7.76 4.96 12.59
C ILE A 33 -8.47 5.64 13.76
N VAL A 34 -8.43 5.04 14.95
CA VAL A 34 -9.18 5.52 16.12
C VAL A 34 -8.53 6.76 16.73
N THR A 35 -7.21 6.89 16.68
CA THR A 35 -6.47 8.05 17.23
C THR A 35 -6.18 9.14 16.19
N ARG A 36 -6.71 9.02 14.97
CA ARG A 36 -6.50 10.03 13.92
C ARG A 36 -7.05 11.39 14.35
N PRO A 37 -6.49 12.50 13.84
CA PRO A 37 -7.05 13.83 14.09
C PRO A 37 -8.46 13.94 13.51
N ASP A 38 -9.31 14.72 14.16
CA ASP A 38 -10.68 15.01 13.71
C ASP A 38 -10.66 16.03 12.55
N LEU A 39 -10.25 15.55 11.38
CA LEU A 39 -10.19 16.30 10.14
C LEU A 39 -11.04 15.61 9.07
N PRO A 40 -11.71 16.37 8.18
CA PRO A 40 -12.46 15.79 7.07
C PRO A 40 -11.47 15.12 6.11
N GLY A 41 -11.59 13.82 5.88
CA GLY A 41 -10.70 13.11 4.98
C GLY A 41 -10.92 11.60 4.97
N ASN A 42 -10.30 10.95 4.00
CA ASN A 42 -10.31 9.50 3.87
C ASN A 42 -9.04 8.92 4.48
N VAL A 43 -9.18 7.82 5.21
CA VAL A 43 -8.01 7.04 5.64
C VAL A 43 -7.60 6.14 4.49
N GLU A 44 -6.34 6.24 4.11
CA GLU A 44 -5.67 5.39 3.15
C GLU A 44 -4.75 4.44 3.92
N VAL A 45 -4.90 3.14 3.65
CA VAL A 45 -4.02 2.08 4.14
C VAL A 45 -3.38 1.44 2.93
N GLU A 46 -2.06 1.52 2.86
CA GLU A 46 -1.25 1.01 1.75
C GLU A 46 -0.11 0.14 2.29
N ALA A 47 0.28 -0.89 1.55
CA ALA A 47 1.50 -1.63 1.75
C ALA A 47 2.41 -1.43 0.54
N LYS A 48 3.62 -0.94 0.79
CA LYS A 48 4.63 -0.66 -0.22
C LYS A 48 5.66 -1.77 -0.23
N ILE A 49 6.04 -2.23 -1.41
CA ILE A 49 7.08 -3.25 -1.59
C ILE A 49 8.41 -2.55 -1.88
N GLY A 50 9.45 -2.91 -1.14
CA GLY A 50 10.70 -2.16 -1.14
C GLY A 50 11.82 -2.87 -0.40
N LEU A 51 12.79 -2.12 0.08
CA LEU A 51 13.90 -2.62 0.90
C LEU A 51 14.04 -1.83 2.18
N LEU A 52 14.33 -2.54 3.28
CA LEU A 52 14.82 -1.92 4.50
C LEU A 52 16.34 -1.77 4.40
N ARG A 53 16.82 -0.54 4.45
CA ARG A 53 18.23 -0.17 4.40
C ARG A 53 18.77 0.15 5.77
N ASP A 54 20.01 -0.28 6.01
CA ASP A 54 20.79 0.20 7.14
C ASP A 54 21.44 1.58 6.84
N ARG A 55 22.15 2.14 7.82
CA ARG A 55 22.93 3.39 7.63
C ARG A 55 24.03 3.27 6.58
N GLY A 56 24.50 2.06 6.29
CA GLY A 56 25.53 1.78 5.29
C GLY A 56 24.99 1.74 3.86
N GLY A 57 23.67 1.83 3.66
CA GLY A 57 23.02 1.73 2.36
C GLY A 57 22.83 0.30 1.86
N GLY A 58 23.24 -0.71 2.65
CA GLY A 58 22.97 -2.10 2.36
C GLY A 58 21.55 -2.48 2.80
N ARG A 59 21.00 -3.56 2.22
CA ARG A 59 19.80 -4.18 2.78
C ARG A 59 20.11 -4.64 4.21
N MET A 60 19.23 -4.29 5.14
CA MET A 60 19.35 -4.61 6.55
C MET A 60 19.49 -6.12 6.77
N PHE A 61 20.30 -6.47 7.76
CA PHE A 61 20.40 -7.83 8.28
C PHE A 61 19.98 -7.87 9.75
N LEU A 62 19.00 -8.71 10.08
CA LEU A 62 18.60 -9.02 11.45
C LEU A 62 18.73 -10.52 11.71
N PRO A 63 19.11 -10.94 12.92
CA PRO A 63 19.28 -12.35 13.28
C PRO A 63 17.91 -13.04 13.51
N VAL A 64 17.00 -12.94 12.54
CA VAL A 64 15.66 -13.54 12.54
C VAL A 64 15.47 -14.42 11.31
N LEU A 65 14.70 -15.50 11.46
CA LEU A 65 14.56 -16.52 10.41
C LEU A 65 13.28 -16.37 9.57
N VAL A 66 12.36 -15.53 9.99
CA VAL A 66 11.02 -15.40 9.41
C VAL A 66 10.65 -13.94 9.25
N GLU A 67 9.62 -13.70 8.46
CA GLU A 67 8.99 -12.39 8.34
C GLU A 67 8.70 -11.82 9.73
N THR A 68 9.16 -10.59 10.00
CA THR A 68 9.11 -9.99 11.33
C THR A 68 8.69 -8.53 11.22
N ILE A 69 7.68 -8.16 12.01
CA ILE A 69 7.28 -6.77 12.22
C ILE A 69 8.35 -6.10 13.08
N LEU A 70 8.90 -4.98 12.60
CA LEU A 70 9.85 -4.19 13.36
C LEU A 70 9.08 -3.23 14.26
N ALA A 71 9.43 -3.22 15.55
CA ALA A 71 8.90 -2.23 16.46
C ALA A 71 9.27 -0.81 15.96
N PRO A 72 8.31 0.13 15.88
CA PRO A 72 8.58 1.50 15.46
C PRO A 72 9.74 2.12 16.24
N ASP A 73 10.60 2.87 15.55
CA ASP A 73 11.77 3.58 16.10
C ASP A 73 12.81 2.72 16.86
N SER A 74 12.67 1.39 16.85
CA SER A 74 13.59 0.50 17.57
C SER A 74 14.92 0.26 16.84
N ILE A 75 14.89 0.34 15.50
CA ILE A 75 16.02 0.11 14.63
C ILE A 75 16.12 1.28 13.68
N ASP A 76 17.29 1.92 13.65
CA ASP A 76 17.54 2.99 12.70
C ASP A 76 17.69 2.42 11.29
N CYS A 77 16.65 2.61 10.50
CA CYS A 77 16.57 2.11 9.14
C CYS A 77 15.73 3.02 8.25
N ARG A 78 16.03 2.94 6.97
CA ARG A 78 15.29 3.64 5.93
C ARG A 78 14.59 2.62 5.05
N PHE A 79 13.29 2.78 4.86
CA PHE A 79 12.60 2.03 3.81
C PHE A 79 12.74 2.76 2.48
N GLU A 80 13.12 2.03 1.45
CA GLU A 80 13.18 2.50 0.08
C GLU A 80 12.08 1.81 -0.73
N SER A 81 11.05 2.58 -1.07
CA SER A 81 9.98 2.18 -1.98
C SER A 81 10.48 2.36 -3.41
N ASN A 82 11.36 1.48 -3.87
CA ASN A 82 11.85 1.49 -5.24
C ASN A 82 12.26 0.08 -5.67
N MET A 83 12.17 -0.20 -6.97
CA MET A 83 12.66 -1.42 -7.58
C MET A 83 13.34 -1.13 -8.92
N THR A 84 14.06 -2.11 -9.45
CA THR A 84 14.65 -2.00 -10.79
C THR A 84 13.58 -2.04 -11.87
N ALA A 85 13.86 -1.45 -13.04
CA ALA A 85 12.97 -1.55 -14.20
C ALA A 85 12.68 -3.00 -14.62
N ALA A 86 13.62 -3.92 -14.40
CA ALA A 86 13.44 -5.34 -14.66
C ALA A 86 12.41 -5.97 -13.72
N GLN A 87 12.46 -5.64 -12.43
CA GLN A 87 11.46 -6.09 -11.44
C GLN A 87 10.08 -5.51 -11.71
N HIS A 88 10.03 -4.22 -12.05
CA HIS A 88 8.79 -3.56 -12.45
C HIS A 88 8.15 -4.26 -13.66
N LYS A 89 8.93 -4.56 -14.70
CA LYS A 89 8.47 -5.32 -15.86
C LYS A 89 8.01 -6.74 -15.50
N HIS A 90 8.69 -7.40 -14.56
CA HIS A 90 8.31 -8.71 -14.05
C HIS A 90 6.93 -8.69 -13.40
N PHE A 91 6.68 -7.74 -12.48
CA PHE A 91 5.37 -7.59 -11.85
C PHE A 91 4.28 -7.22 -12.85
N ASN A 92 4.54 -6.30 -13.78
CA ASN A 92 3.59 -5.97 -14.85
C ASN A 92 3.20 -7.23 -15.67
N THR A 93 4.18 -8.04 -16.02
CA THR A 93 3.94 -9.29 -16.76
C THR A 93 3.12 -10.29 -15.93
N LEU A 94 3.41 -10.40 -14.63
CA LEU A 94 2.70 -11.28 -13.72
C LEU A 94 1.24 -10.84 -13.55
N LEU A 95 0.99 -9.57 -13.25
CA LEU A 95 -0.35 -9.02 -13.03
C LEU A 95 -1.21 -9.06 -14.30
N ASN A 96 -0.63 -8.79 -15.47
CA ASN A 96 -1.36 -8.95 -16.74
C ASN A 96 -1.74 -10.40 -17.02
N LYS A 97 -0.85 -11.37 -16.73
CA LYS A 97 -1.19 -12.80 -16.84
C LYS A 97 -2.29 -13.18 -15.86
N LEU A 98 -2.20 -12.69 -14.62
CA LEU A 98 -3.20 -12.92 -13.59
C LEU A 98 -4.57 -12.38 -14.03
N LYS A 99 -4.62 -11.15 -14.54
CA LYS A 99 -5.82 -10.52 -15.11
C LYS A 99 -6.47 -11.42 -16.16
N ILE A 100 -5.70 -11.90 -17.14
CA ILE A 100 -6.22 -12.79 -18.20
C ILE A 100 -6.74 -14.11 -17.61
N SER A 101 -6.01 -14.72 -16.67
CA SER A 101 -6.39 -16.00 -16.07
C SER A 101 -7.62 -15.91 -15.16
N SER A 102 -7.77 -14.79 -14.44
CA SER A 102 -8.86 -14.55 -13.50
C SER A 102 -10.22 -14.42 -14.19
N SER A 103 -10.23 -14.06 -15.49
CA SER A 103 -11.45 -13.98 -16.30
C SER A 103 -11.85 -15.33 -16.91
N GLN A 104 -11.07 -16.41 -16.70
CA GLN A 104 -11.37 -17.72 -17.28
C GLN A 104 -12.33 -18.54 -16.38
N PRO A 105 -13.26 -19.32 -16.97
CA PRO A 105 -14.11 -20.22 -16.20
C PRO A 105 -13.30 -21.24 -15.39
N GLY A 106 -13.63 -21.42 -14.12
CA GLY A 106 -12.95 -22.36 -13.23
C GLY A 106 -11.68 -21.83 -12.55
N TYR A 107 -11.40 -20.52 -12.66
CA TYR A 107 -10.39 -19.89 -11.81
C TYR A 107 -10.79 -19.95 -10.34
N ALA A 108 -9.80 -20.08 -9.45
CA ALA A 108 -10.01 -20.32 -8.03
C ALA A 108 -10.70 -19.15 -7.30
N SER A 109 -10.47 -17.91 -7.75
CA SER A 109 -11.20 -16.72 -7.28
C SER A 109 -12.50 -16.55 -8.08
N SER A 110 -13.59 -16.24 -7.38
CA SER A 110 -14.87 -15.88 -7.99
C SER A 110 -14.87 -14.51 -8.67
N SER A 111 -13.95 -13.63 -8.27
CA SER A 111 -13.88 -12.23 -8.70
C SER A 111 -12.72 -12.06 -9.69
N PRO A 112 -12.95 -11.55 -10.92
CA PRO A 112 -11.89 -11.26 -11.86
C PRO A 112 -11.10 -10.01 -11.46
N LEU A 113 -9.86 -9.88 -11.96
CA LEU A 113 -9.08 -8.65 -11.84
C LEU A 113 -9.51 -7.64 -12.90
N ASP A 114 -9.73 -6.40 -12.47
CA ASP A 114 -9.89 -5.24 -13.35
C ASP A 114 -8.55 -4.54 -13.58
N TYR A 115 -8.47 -3.74 -14.65
CA TYR A 115 -7.23 -3.05 -15.06
C TYR A 115 -7.51 -1.65 -15.60
N HIS A 116 -6.74 -0.68 -15.11
CA HIS A 116 -6.73 0.71 -15.57
C HIS A 116 -5.30 1.20 -15.76
N HIS A 117 -5.09 2.03 -16.78
CA HIS A 117 -3.79 2.64 -17.07
C HIS A 117 -3.92 4.16 -17.00
N LEU A 118 -3.30 4.77 -16.00
CA LEU A 118 -3.42 6.19 -15.69
C LEU A 118 -2.09 6.89 -15.97
N HIS A 119 -2.18 8.05 -16.59
CA HIS A 119 -1.06 8.94 -16.86
C HIS A 119 -1.34 10.26 -16.14
N LEU A 120 -0.63 10.49 -15.04
CA LEU A 120 -0.94 11.54 -14.09
C LEU A 120 0.27 12.45 -13.89
N VAL A 121 0.01 13.73 -13.64
CA VAL A 121 1.04 14.71 -13.27
C VAL A 121 0.69 15.27 -11.90
N ASP A 122 1.60 15.09 -10.94
CA ASP A 122 1.44 15.66 -9.61
C ASP A 122 2.17 17.00 -9.52
N ALA A 123 1.48 18.00 -8.96
CA ALA A 123 2.06 19.29 -8.59
C ALA A 123 1.92 19.50 -7.08
N PHE A 124 2.96 20.05 -6.45
CA PHE A 124 2.99 20.32 -5.02
C PHE A 124 3.02 21.82 -4.74
N TYR A 125 2.13 22.28 -3.86
CA TYR A 125 2.03 23.67 -3.44
C TYR A 125 2.21 23.79 -1.92
N PRO A 126 2.79 24.88 -1.40
CA PRO A 126 2.82 25.11 0.03
C PRO A 126 1.39 25.32 0.57
N SER A 127 1.15 24.83 1.77
CA SER A 127 -0.07 25.14 2.52
C SER A 127 0.03 26.54 3.12
N GLU A 128 -1.06 27.32 3.08
CA GLU A 128 -1.13 28.66 3.68
C GLU A 128 -0.88 28.65 5.20
N SER A 129 -1.11 27.52 5.86
CA SER A 129 -0.96 27.33 7.30
C SER A 129 0.47 26.98 7.74
N ASN A 130 1.27 26.36 6.87
CA ASN A 130 2.59 25.83 7.22
C ASN A 130 3.38 25.43 5.97
N ASP A 131 4.57 26.02 5.75
CA ASP A 131 5.46 25.71 4.61
C ASP A 131 5.92 24.25 4.57
N ARG A 132 5.83 23.51 5.68
CA ARG A 132 6.16 22.08 5.72
C ARG A 132 5.04 21.19 5.19
N GLU A 133 3.82 21.71 5.12
CA GLU A 133 2.67 20.97 4.62
C GLU A 133 2.50 21.25 3.13
N LYS A 134 2.43 20.19 2.33
CA LYS A 134 2.29 20.31 0.88
C LYS A 134 0.90 19.86 0.45
N ILE A 135 0.27 20.65 -0.39
CA ILE A 135 -0.96 20.31 -1.10
C ILE A 135 -0.55 19.65 -2.40
N ARG A 136 -1.01 18.41 -2.62
CA ARG A 136 -0.84 17.68 -3.88
C ARG A 136 -2.04 17.97 -4.76
N VAL A 137 -1.79 18.40 -6.00
CA VAL A 137 -2.80 18.51 -7.05
C VAL A 137 -2.41 17.55 -8.16
N THR A 138 -3.26 16.57 -8.43
CA THR A 138 -3.08 15.58 -9.48
C THR A 138 -3.88 16.01 -10.71
N ARG A 139 -3.25 15.94 -11.89
CA ARG A 139 -3.87 16.24 -13.18
C ARG A 139 -3.73 15.05 -14.10
N ASP A 140 -4.72 14.84 -14.95
CA ASP A 140 -4.60 13.93 -16.08
C ASP A 140 -3.64 14.53 -17.12
N GLU A 141 -2.63 13.76 -17.55
CA GLU A 141 -1.55 14.25 -18.42
C GLU A 141 -2.11 14.72 -19.79
N LYS A 142 -3.10 14.02 -20.32
CA LYS A 142 -3.63 14.27 -21.67
C LYS A 142 -4.56 15.47 -21.73
N THR A 143 -5.42 15.61 -20.72
CA THR A 143 -6.48 16.64 -20.70
C THR A 143 -6.09 17.86 -19.86
N GLY A 144 -5.11 17.74 -18.97
CA GLY A 144 -4.73 18.78 -18.00
C GLY A 144 -5.77 19.03 -16.91
N THR A 145 -6.86 18.24 -16.89
CA THR A 145 -7.95 18.35 -15.94
C THR A 145 -7.47 17.93 -14.56
N VAL A 146 -7.80 18.73 -13.54
CA VAL A 146 -7.51 18.35 -12.15
C VAL A 146 -8.41 17.19 -11.76
N THR A 147 -7.81 16.06 -11.40
CA THR A 147 -8.50 14.86 -10.95
C THR A 147 -8.66 14.85 -9.44
N GLU A 148 -7.64 15.29 -8.72
CA GLU A 148 -7.61 15.30 -7.26
C GLU A 148 -6.82 16.50 -6.71
N SER A 149 -7.25 17.01 -5.56
CA SER A 149 -6.52 18.02 -4.79
C SER A 149 -6.68 17.71 -3.32
N MET A 150 -5.59 17.36 -2.65
CA MET A 150 -5.64 16.95 -1.26
C MET A 150 -4.32 17.21 -0.51
N LYS A 151 -4.41 17.18 0.82
CA LYS A 151 -3.29 17.21 1.75
C LYS A 151 -3.16 15.84 2.40
N LYS A 152 -2.01 15.17 2.19
CA LYS A 152 -1.71 13.86 2.77
C LYS A 152 -1.02 14.03 4.13
N ILE A 153 -1.62 13.49 5.17
CA ILE A 153 -1.09 13.51 6.54
C ILE A 153 -0.73 12.07 6.91
N ARG A 154 0.55 11.81 7.19
CA ARG A 154 0.98 10.49 7.65
C ARG A 154 0.54 10.28 9.09
N LEU A 155 -0.20 9.20 9.35
CA LEU A 155 -0.62 8.81 10.71
C LEU A 155 0.42 7.89 11.34
N GLY A 156 0.93 6.93 10.59
CA GLY A 156 1.98 6.04 11.05
C GLY A 156 2.48 5.08 9.98
N ASP A 157 3.54 4.34 10.29
CA ASP A 157 4.05 3.24 9.47
C ASP A 157 4.56 2.08 10.31
N LEU A 158 4.53 0.90 9.70
CA LEU A 158 5.05 -0.33 10.27
C LEU A 158 5.91 -1.05 9.23
N ASN A 159 7.17 -1.28 9.58
CA ASN A 159 8.14 -1.93 8.70
C ASN A 159 8.12 -3.44 8.92
N VAL A 160 8.12 -4.21 7.84
CA VAL A 160 8.16 -5.67 7.88
C VAL A 160 9.41 -6.17 7.18
N TYR A 161 10.30 -6.78 7.94
CA TYR A 161 11.53 -7.40 7.45
C TYR A 161 11.26 -8.84 7.00
N SER A 162 11.72 -9.20 5.80
CA SER A 162 11.46 -10.50 5.17
C SER A 162 12.76 -11.22 4.79
N PRO A 163 13.45 -11.91 5.74
CA PRO A 163 14.80 -12.47 5.53
C PRO A 163 14.87 -13.58 4.47
N LYS A 164 13.75 -14.25 4.20
CA LYS A 164 13.64 -15.35 3.21
C LYS A 164 13.16 -14.88 1.84
N ARG A 165 13.00 -13.56 1.64
CA ARG A 165 12.43 -12.96 0.43
C ARG A 165 13.39 -11.92 -0.13
N MET A 166 13.21 -11.58 -1.40
CA MET A 166 14.08 -10.58 -2.06
C MET A 166 13.66 -9.14 -1.77
N ALA A 167 12.40 -8.93 -1.36
CA ALA A 167 11.88 -7.63 -0.95
C ALA A 167 11.43 -7.68 0.52
N ASP A 168 11.45 -6.50 1.15
CA ASP A 168 10.77 -6.18 2.40
C ASP A 168 9.51 -5.36 2.07
N TRP A 169 8.72 -5.01 3.08
CA TRP A 169 7.54 -4.18 2.84
C TRP A 169 7.20 -3.29 4.04
N ARG A 170 6.42 -2.25 3.78
CA ARG A 170 5.99 -1.27 4.78
C ARG A 170 4.49 -1.06 4.67
N VAL A 171 3.78 -1.20 5.79
CA VAL A 171 2.41 -0.72 5.92
C VAL A 171 2.46 0.77 6.27
N SER A 172 1.73 1.59 5.54
CA SER A 172 1.56 3.03 5.83
C SER A 172 0.08 3.35 5.99
N VAL A 173 -0.23 4.15 6.99
CA VAL A 173 -1.58 4.67 7.22
C VAL A 173 -1.52 6.19 7.10
N ASN A 174 -2.31 6.73 6.18
CA ASN A 174 -2.37 8.15 5.88
C ASN A 174 -3.81 8.67 5.97
N LEU A 175 -3.96 9.97 6.21
CA LEU A 175 -5.22 10.69 6.09
C LEU A 175 -5.12 11.65 4.91
N GLU A 176 -5.98 11.47 3.92
CA GLU A 176 -6.08 12.32 2.74
C GLU A 176 -7.22 13.32 2.90
N VAL A 177 -6.86 14.57 3.16
CA VAL A 177 -7.78 15.68 3.43
C VAL A 177 -8.04 16.44 2.13
N PRO A 178 -9.25 16.41 1.55
CA PRO A 178 -9.54 17.11 0.31
C PRO A 178 -9.41 18.62 0.47
N VAL A 179 -8.87 19.30 -0.55
CA VAL A 179 -8.67 20.75 -0.55
C VAL A 179 -9.51 21.37 -1.66
N ALA A 180 -10.57 22.09 -1.27
CA ALA A 180 -11.62 22.58 -2.17
C ALA A 180 -11.21 23.69 -3.17
N GLN A 181 -10.06 24.36 -2.96
CA GLN A 181 -9.73 25.58 -3.69
C GLN A 181 -8.86 25.30 -4.92
N PHE A 182 -9.50 24.82 -5.99
CA PHE A 182 -8.86 24.56 -7.29
C PHE A 182 -8.47 25.84 -8.03
N ALA A 183 -9.25 26.92 -7.87
CA ALA A 183 -9.14 28.14 -8.70
C ALA A 183 -7.87 28.96 -8.47
N ARG A 184 -7.24 28.88 -7.28
CA ARG A 184 -6.00 29.62 -6.99
C ARG A 184 -4.76 28.96 -7.59
N TYR A 185 -4.82 27.68 -7.92
CA TYR A 185 -3.70 26.89 -8.46
C TYR A 185 -3.81 26.68 -9.98
N SER A 186 -4.77 27.32 -10.65
CA SER A 186 -4.89 27.29 -12.11
C SER A 186 -4.04 28.35 -12.81
N THR A 187 -3.49 29.31 -12.07
CA THR A 187 -2.66 30.38 -12.62
C THR A 187 -1.19 30.01 -12.51
N SER A 188 -0.52 30.06 -13.67
CA SER A 188 0.83 29.57 -13.91
C SER A 188 1.96 30.34 -13.21
N SER A 189 1.66 31.11 -12.16
CA SER A 189 2.59 32.05 -11.52
C SER A 189 2.84 31.74 -10.04
N CYS A 190 2.31 30.64 -9.50
CA CYS A 190 2.52 30.23 -8.10
C CYS A 190 3.12 28.81 -8.01
N TRP A 191 3.92 28.42 -9.01
CA TRP A 191 4.72 27.20 -8.96
C TRP A 191 5.96 27.47 -8.11
N ILE A 192 6.08 26.80 -6.97
CA ILE A 192 7.22 27.01 -6.06
C ILE A 192 8.23 25.86 -6.15
N PHE A 193 7.87 24.73 -6.75
CA PHE A 193 8.75 23.58 -6.91
C PHE A 193 8.91 23.22 -8.38
N ASP A 194 10.15 23.23 -8.87
CA ASP A 194 10.56 22.84 -10.24
C ASP A 194 10.46 21.32 -10.50
N THR A 195 9.80 20.56 -9.62
CA THR A 195 9.67 19.11 -9.74
C THR A 195 8.20 18.72 -9.94
N TYR A 196 7.87 18.37 -11.17
CA TYR A 196 6.57 17.81 -11.58
C TYR A 196 6.76 16.33 -11.85
N PRO A 197 6.56 15.46 -10.85
CA PRO A 197 6.67 14.04 -11.10
C PRO A 197 5.54 13.58 -12.03
N GLU A 198 5.93 13.05 -13.19
CA GLU A 198 5.05 12.34 -14.10
C GLU A 198 4.89 10.90 -13.57
N LYS A 199 3.65 10.42 -13.56
CA LYS A 199 3.28 9.12 -13.05
C LYS A 199 2.60 8.30 -14.12
N ASP A 200 3.28 7.23 -14.52
CA ASP A 200 2.72 6.16 -15.35
C ASP A 200 2.30 5.01 -14.43
N ARG A 201 0.98 4.86 -14.22
CA ARG A 201 0.41 3.94 -13.24
C ARG A 201 -0.45 2.88 -13.91
N MET A 202 -0.05 1.63 -13.75
CA MET A 202 -0.86 0.44 -14.07
C MET A 202 -1.55 -0.02 -12.78
N SER A 203 -2.87 0.19 -12.71
CA SER A 203 -3.70 -0.14 -11.55
C SER A 203 -4.51 -1.40 -11.82
N TYR A 204 -4.46 -2.34 -10.88
CA TYR A 204 -5.22 -3.58 -10.92
C TYR A 204 -6.15 -3.64 -9.72
N SER A 205 -7.46 -3.79 -9.93
CA SER A 205 -8.43 -3.87 -8.84
C SER A 205 -8.93 -5.31 -8.68
N HIS A 206 -8.98 -5.77 -7.43
CA HIS A 206 -9.53 -7.08 -7.05
C HIS A 206 -10.22 -6.96 -5.69
N GLU A 207 -11.54 -7.12 -5.70
CA GLU A 207 -12.38 -7.02 -4.50
C GLU A 207 -12.19 -5.69 -3.75
N GLU A 208 -11.60 -5.71 -2.56
CA GLU A 208 -11.37 -4.56 -1.70
C GLU A 208 -9.99 -3.94 -1.85
N PHE A 209 -9.23 -4.36 -2.87
CA PHE A 209 -7.82 -4.01 -3.03
C PHE A 209 -7.53 -3.42 -4.40
N ASN A 210 -6.70 -2.39 -4.44
CA ASN A 210 -6.01 -1.96 -5.66
C ASN A 210 -4.53 -2.27 -5.53
N ILE A 211 -3.93 -2.77 -6.60
CA ILE A 211 -2.50 -3.02 -6.75
C ILE A 211 -1.99 -2.08 -7.82
N ASP A 212 -1.21 -1.10 -7.41
CA ASP A 212 -0.68 -0.06 -8.28
C ASP A 212 0.80 -0.31 -8.54
N LEU A 213 1.13 -0.43 -9.83
CA LEU A 213 2.50 -0.45 -10.31
C LEU A 213 2.77 0.90 -10.97
N THR A 214 3.60 1.73 -10.33
CA THR A 214 3.78 3.12 -10.73
C THR A 214 5.24 3.38 -11.11
N GLN A 215 5.46 3.94 -12.29
CA GLN A 215 6.73 4.57 -12.65
C GLN A 215 6.61 6.07 -12.40
N VAL A 216 7.50 6.62 -11.57
CA VAL A 216 7.56 8.04 -11.24
C VAL A 216 8.79 8.64 -11.90
N THR A 217 8.59 9.58 -12.83
CA THR A 217 9.68 10.33 -13.47
C THR A 217 9.74 11.71 -12.83
N SER A 218 10.83 12.03 -12.15
CA SER A 218 11.06 13.32 -11.52
C SER A 218 12.38 13.94 -11.98
N THR A 219 12.55 15.24 -11.80
CA THR A 219 13.83 15.91 -12.05
C THR A 219 14.52 16.15 -10.72
N ASN A 220 15.73 15.63 -10.55
CA ASN A 220 16.46 15.86 -9.30
C ASN A 220 17.04 17.29 -9.25
N PRO A 221 17.58 17.76 -8.11
CA PRO A 221 18.13 19.12 -7.99
C PRO A 221 19.29 19.43 -8.93
N SER A 222 19.98 18.40 -9.45
CA SER A 222 21.04 18.55 -10.46
C SER A 222 20.52 18.63 -11.90
N GLY A 223 19.19 18.57 -12.10
CA GLY A 223 18.56 18.62 -13.42
C GLY A 223 18.57 17.30 -14.19
N THR A 224 19.03 16.20 -13.58
CA THR A 224 19.01 14.88 -14.22
C THR A 224 17.69 14.16 -13.92
N PRO A 225 17.07 13.50 -14.91
CA PRO A 225 15.88 12.68 -14.68
C PRO A 225 16.17 11.55 -13.70
N GLU A 226 15.33 11.43 -12.68
CA GLU A 226 15.30 10.32 -11.73
C GLU A 226 14.00 9.53 -11.96
N ILE A 227 14.15 8.25 -12.26
CA ILE A 227 13.03 7.34 -12.51
C ILE A 227 12.97 6.34 -11.36
N LEU A 228 11.84 6.30 -10.67
CA LEU A 228 11.54 5.35 -9.61
C LEU A 228 10.45 4.40 -10.07
N HIS A 229 10.52 3.16 -9.61
CA HIS A 229 9.50 2.15 -9.85
C HIS A 229 8.95 1.67 -8.51
N GLU A 230 7.65 1.86 -8.31
CA GLU A 230 6.96 1.57 -7.06
C GLU A 230 5.90 0.49 -7.30
N LEU A 231 5.70 -0.35 -6.28
CA LEU A 231 4.60 -1.31 -6.22
C LEU A 231 3.92 -1.15 -4.86
N GLU A 232 2.64 -0.83 -4.90
CA GLU A 232 1.81 -0.61 -3.74
C GLU A 232 0.52 -1.44 -3.84
N ILE A 233 0.03 -1.89 -2.69
CA ILE A 233 -1.31 -2.43 -2.55
C ILE A 233 -2.06 -1.58 -1.54
N GLU A 234 -3.27 -1.16 -1.87
CA GLU A 234 -4.11 -0.32 -1.03
C GLU A 234 -5.49 -0.95 -0.79
N ILE A 235 -6.10 -0.58 0.33
CA ILE A 235 -7.51 -0.90 0.58
C ILE A 235 -8.38 0.12 -0.17
N ALA A 236 -9.09 -0.35 -1.19
CA ALA A 236 -9.77 0.49 -2.18
C ALA A 236 -10.96 1.29 -1.62
N ARG A 237 -11.62 0.79 -0.55
CA ARG A 237 -12.83 1.40 0.02
C ARG A 237 -12.60 1.93 1.44
N PRO A 238 -12.21 3.21 1.60
CA PRO A 238 -12.04 3.83 2.92
C PRO A 238 -13.29 3.75 3.81
N ALA A 239 -14.48 3.87 3.22
CA ALA A 239 -15.73 3.77 3.97
C ALA A 239 -15.94 2.37 4.58
N LEU A 240 -15.60 1.31 3.85
CA LEU A 240 -15.67 -0.06 4.35
C LEU A 240 -14.67 -0.24 5.51
N LEU A 241 -13.43 0.19 5.31
CA LEU A 241 -12.37 0.12 6.32
C LEU A 241 -12.81 0.79 7.63
N LEU A 242 -13.36 2.00 7.56
CA LEU A 242 -13.84 2.71 8.75
C LEU A 242 -15.05 2.05 9.40
N SER A 243 -16.00 1.55 8.60
CA SER A 243 -17.20 0.89 9.12
C SER A 243 -16.90 -0.43 9.83
N THR A 244 -15.93 -1.19 9.34
CA THR A 244 -15.48 -2.45 9.96
C THR A 244 -14.62 -2.15 11.20
N ALA A 245 -13.73 -1.16 11.12
CA ALA A 245 -12.92 -0.72 12.27
C ALA A 245 -13.79 -0.27 13.46
N ALA A 246 -14.92 0.40 13.19
CA ALA A 246 -15.84 0.87 14.23
C ALA A 246 -16.55 -0.28 14.98
N LYS A 247 -16.74 -1.44 14.34
CA LYS A 247 -17.42 -2.61 14.92
C LYS A 247 -16.45 -3.63 15.52
N ARG A 248 -15.14 -3.47 15.27
CA ARG A 248 -14.11 -4.38 15.76
C ARG A 248 -14.16 -4.49 17.28
N GLY A 249 -14.45 -5.69 17.79
CA GLY A 249 -14.55 -5.95 19.23
C GLY A 249 -15.81 -5.41 19.92
N ASP A 250 -16.77 -4.81 19.20
CA ASP A 250 -18.03 -4.33 19.79
C ASP A 250 -18.93 -5.51 20.14
N MET A 251 -19.12 -5.79 21.44
CA MET A 251 -19.95 -6.89 21.92
C MET A 251 -21.43 -6.82 21.50
N ASN A 252 -21.91 -5.66 21.02
CA ASN A 252 -23.28 -5.50 20.53
C ASN A 252 -23.43 -5.82 19.04
N ALA A 253 -22.32 -5.95 18.30
CA ALA A 253 -22.32 -6.36 16.90
C ALA A 253 -22.33 -7.88 16.75
N SER A 254 -22.77 -8.36 15.59
CA SER A 254 -22.68 -9.80 15.28
C SER A 254 -21.22 -10.26 15.22
N GLU A 255 -20.96 -11.56 15.44
CA GLU A 255 -19.62 -12.14 15.35
C GLU A 255 -18.93 -11.80 14.02
N HIS A 256 -19.65 -11.98 12.90
CA HIS A 256 -19.16 -11.62 11.58
C HIS A 256 -18.75 -10.15 11.45
N GLU A 257 -19.51 -9.22 12.02
CA GLU A 257 -19.20 -7.79 11.97
C GLU A 257 -18.02 -7.40 12.87
N ARG A 258 -17.84 -8.09 14.00
CA ARG A 258 -16.70 -7.88 14.91
C ARG A 258 -15.39 -8.33 14.26
N ASP A 259 -15.44 -9.41 13.49
CA ASP A 259 -14.25 -10.04 12.88
C ASP A 259 -13.96 -9.51 11.47
N ALA A 260 -14.92 -8.81 10.83
CA ALA A 260 -14.80 -8.31 9.47
C ALA A 260 -13.57 -7.42 9.24
N PHE A 261 -13.15 -6.64 10.23
CA PHE A 261 -11.93 -5.84 10.14
C PHE A 261 -10.68 -6.72 10.10
N ASP A 262 -10.57 -7.70 11.00
CA ASP A 262 -9.41 -8.61 11.06
C ASP A 262 -9.34 -9.47 9.79
N GLU A 263 -10.47 -9.87 9.24
CA GLU A 263 -10.58 -10.57 7.94
C GLU A 263 -10.12 -9.71 6.75
N LEU A 264 -10.49 -8.43 6.73
CA LEU A 264 -10.01 -7.48 5.71
C LEU A 264 -8.49 -7.30 5.79
N ILE A 265 -7.94 -7.15 7.00
CA ILE A 265 -6.48 -7.04 7.20
C ILE A 265 -5.77 -8.35 6.86
N ARG A 266 -6.37 -9.51 7.18
CA ARG A 266 -5.85 -10.82 6.79
C ARG A 266 -5.69 -10.93 5.28
N ALA A 267 -6.70 -10.54 4.51
CA ALA A 267 -6.64 -10.53 3.05
C ALA A 267 -5.59 -9.53 2.51
N PHE A 268 -5.54 -8.33 3.09
CA PHE A 268 -4.53 -7.31 2.76
C PHE A 268 -3.08 -7.83 2.95
N VAL A 269 -2.79 -8.40 4.12
CA VAL A 269 -1.48 -8.98 4.44
C VAL A 269 -1.14 -10.15 3.53
N ASN A 270 -2.11 -11.01 3.22
CA ASN A 270 -1.90 -12.14 2.31
C ASN A 270 -1.55 -11.67 0.89
N ASN A 271 -2.21 -10.63 0.39
CA ASN A 271 -1.90 -10.07 -0.91
C ASN A 271 -0.49 -9.44 -0.93
N ALA A 272 -0.10 -8.68 0.10
CA ALA A 272 1.26 -8.17 0.24
C ALA A 272 2.30 -9.32 0.28
N ARG A 273 2.06 -10.37 1.06
CA ARG A 273 2.93 -11.57 1.12
C ARG A 273 3.06 -12.27 -0.24
N ILE A 274 1.99 -12.34 -1.02
CA ILE A 274 2.02 -12.90 -2.38
C ILE A 274 2.92 -12.06 -3.29
N LEU A 275 2.80 -10.72 -3.25
CA LEU A 275 3.64 -9.84 -4.05
C LEU A 275 5.12 -9.98 -3.65
N VAL A 276 5.44 -9.93 -2.35
CA VAL A 276 6.80 -10.12 -1.83
C VAL A 276 7.37 -11.50 -2.19
N ARG A 277 6.55 -12.55 -2.16
CA ARG A 277 6.97 -13.91 -2.53
C ARG A 277 7.29 -14.04 -4.03
N ASN A 278 6.67 -13.22 -4.86
CA ASN A 278 6.90 -13.20 -6.31
C ASN A 278 7.95 -12.16 -6.73
N ALA A 279 8.60 -11.48 -5.79
CA ALA A 279 9.75 -10.63 -6.06
C ALA A 279 10.88 -11.46 -6.70
N SER A 280 11.30 -11.08 -7.90
CA SER A 280 12.43 -11.69 -8.61
C SER A 280 13.77 -11.24 -8.04
N ASP A 281 14.86 -11.93 -8.40
CA ASP A 281 16.23 -11.52 -8.06
C ASP A 281 16.56 -10.08 -8.55
N GLY A 282 17.62 -9.49 -7.99
CA GLY A 282 18.13 -8.16 -8.37
C GLY A 282 17.74 -7.01 -7.43
N TRP A 283 17.17 -7.32 -6.26
CA TRP A 283 17.01 -6.34 -5.19
C TRP A 283 18.37 -6.22 -4.49
N HIS A 284 19.07 -5.11 -4.69
CA HIS A 284 20.41 -4.86 -4.17
C HIS A 284 20.43 -3.59 -3.35
#